data_AF-A0A838G7G9-F1
#
_entry.id   AF-A0A838G7G9-F1
#
_cell.length_a   1.000
_cell.length_b   1.000
_cell.length_c   1.000
_cell.angle_alpha   90.00
_cell.angle_beta   90.00
_cell.angle_gamma   90.00
#
_symmetry.space_group_name_H-M   'P 1'
#
loop_
_entity.id
_entity.type
_entity.pdbx_description
1 polymer ?
#
loop_
_entity_poly.entity_id
_entity_poly.type
_entity_poly.pdbx_seq_one_letter_code
_entity_poly.pdbx_strand_id
1 'polypeptide(L)'
;AIVLESLSFRTAIIETNKIKGKASFPQFVRRAKSPELPVILLEDLAALLGLVFALFGVGLSLVTGNQYFDVAGTALIGVLLVVVAVVLAVETKSLLLGESAAPEARDRIRTALESTPGIERVIHMKTLHLGPEELLVAVKAGVAHSATAADVAASIDAAEKAVREVEPAAQVIYLEPDIYVEGHVPAARPDPPAPAGH
;
A
#
# COMPACT_ATOMS: atom_id res chain seq x y z
N ALA A 1 -13.77 -27.69 17.54
CA ALA A 1 -13.30 -26.36 17.12
C ALA A 1 -11.81 -26.41 16.73
N ILE A 2 -10.85 -26.47 17.66
CA ILE A 2 -9.40 -26.48 17.37
C ILE A 2 -8.98 -27.47 16.27
N VAL A 3 -9.46 -28.72 16.32
CA VAL A 3 -9.11 -29.74 15.33
C VAL A 3 -9.67 -29.41 13.94
N LEU A 4 -10.91 -28.89 13.86
CA LEU A 4 -11.54 -28.48 12.59
C LEU A 4 -10.84 -27.26 12.01
N GLU A 5 -10.50 -26.30 12.86
CA GLU A 5 -9.81 -25.06 12.49
C GLU A 5 -8.36 -25.33 12.06
N SER A 6 -7.67 -26.24 12.76
CA SER A 6 -6.33 -26.72 12.38
C SER A 6 -6.36 -27.49 11.05
N LEU A 7 -7.40 -28.29 10.80
CA LEU A 7 -7.57 -28.99 9.52
C LEU A 7 -7.91 -28.01 8.39
N SER A 8 -8.72 -26.99 8.66
CA SER A 8 -9.03 -25.92 7.70
C SER A 8 -7.78 -25.12 7.34
N PHE A 9 -7.03 -24.64 8.35
CA PHE A 9 -5.78 -23.92 8.16
C PHE A 9 -4.72 -24.76 7.45
N ARG A 10 -4.60 -26.05 7.80
CA ARG A 10 -3.72 -26.99 7.11
C ARG A 10 -4.14 -27.17 5.65
N THR A 11 -5.43 -27.25 5.37
CA THR A 11 -5.96 -27.37 4.00
C THR A 11 -5.71 -26.09 3.21
N ALA A 12 -5.92 -24.92 3.80
CA ALA A 12 -5.59 -23.62 3.21
C ALA A 12 -4.09 -23.50 2.88
N ILE A 13 -3.21 -23.96 3.78
CA ILE A 13 -1.75 -24.01 3.52
C ILE A 13 -1.42 -24.96 2.37
N ILE A 14 -2.06 -26.15 2.31
CA ILE A 14 -1.82 -27.13 1.25
C ILE A 14 -2.25 -26.59 -0.12
N GLU A 15 -3.44 -25.99 -0.21
CA GLU A 15 -3.92 -25.32 -1.44
C GLU A 15 -3.02 -24.15 -1.83
N THR A 16 -2.64 -23.30 -0.87
CA THR A 16 -1.71 -22.20 -1.10
C THR A 16 -0.37 -22.71 -1.64
N ASN A 17 0.18 -23.80 -1.10
CA ASN A 17 1.44 -24.39 -1.56
C ASN A 17 1.35 -24.99 -2.98
N LYS A 18 0.20 -25.50 -3.40
CA LYS A 18 0.00 -25.97 -4.79
C LYS A 18 0.07 -24.82 -5.79
N ILE A 19 -0.45 -23.64 -5.41
CA ILE A 19 -0.52 -22.45 -6.28
C ILE A 19 0.83 -21.69 -6.28
N LYS A 20 1.61 -21.84 -5.21
CA LYS A 20 2.80 -21.03 -4.90
C LYS A 20 4.11 -21.44 -5.58
N GLY A 21 4.22 -22.68 -6.06
CA GLY A 21 5.43 -23.17 -6.73
C GLY A 21 6.70 -23.00 -5.86
N LYS A 22 7.77 -22.40 -6.40
CA LYS A 22 9.07 -22.23 -5.72
C LYS A 22 9.19 -20.94 -4.87
N ALA A 23 8.15 -20.12 -4.76
CA ALA A 23 8.23 -18.85 -4.04
C ALA A 23 8.15 -19.04 -2.51
N SER A 24 8.82 -18.19 -1.74
CA SER A 24 8.67 -18.15 -0.26
C SER A 24 7.31 -17.56 0.14
N PHE A 25 6.80 -17.86 1.36
CA PHE A 25 5.48 -17.38 1.84
C PHE A 25 5.32 -15.85 1.73
N PRO A 26 6.32 -15.06 2.16
CA PRO A 26 6.29 -13.61 2.00
C PRO A 26 6.25 -13.18 0.53
N GLN A 27 7.02 -13.84 -0.35
CA GLN A 27 7.07 -13.50 -1.78
C GLN A 27 5.79 -13.86 -2.53
N PHE A 28 5.11 -14.94 -2.14
CA PHE A 28 3.83 -15.33 -2.74
C PHE A 28 2.69 -14.40 -2.33
N VAL A 29 2.61 -14.05 -1.05
CA VAL A 29 1.66 -13.05 -0.55
C VAL A 29 1.88 -11.71 -1.25
N ARG A 30 3.14 -11.31 -1.42
CA ARG A 30 3.52 -10.09 -2.16
C ARG A 30 3.23 -10.19 -3.67
N ARG A 31 3.23 -11.39 -4.26
CA ARG A 31 2.87 -11.62 -5.68
C ARG A 31 1.37 -11.78 -5.91
N ALA A 32 0.61 -12.20 -4.89
CA ALA A 32 -0.82 -12.47 -4.98
C ALA A 32 -1.67 -11.19 -4.99
N LYS A 33 -1.08 -10.00 -4.79
CA LYS A 33 -1.65 -8.68 -5.08
C LYS A 33 -3.06 -8.42 -4.50
N SER A 34 -3.43 -9.09 -3.41
CA SER A 34 -4.70 -8.86 -2.72
C SER A 34 -4.44 -8.68 -1.22
N PRO A 35 -4.65 -7.47 -0.68
CA PRO A 35 -4.47 -7.18 0.76
C PRO A 35 -5.48 -7.94 1.65
N GLU A 36 -6.51 -8.56 1.05
CA GLU A 36 -7.50 -9.38 1.73
C GLU A 36 -6.91 -10.67 2.32
N LEU A 37 -5.95 -11.30 1.64
CA LEU A 37 -5.40 -12.60 2.05
C LEU A 37 -4.56 -12.53 3.35
N PRO A 38 -3.65 -11.56 3.53
CA PRO A 38 -2.95 -11.38 4.81
C PRO A 38 -3.90 -11.13 5.98
N VAL A 39 -4.95 -10.34 5.77
CA VAL A 39 -5.93 -9.98 6.80
C VAL A 39 -6.67 -11.23 7.28
N ILE A 40 -7.20 -12.02 6.35
CA ILE A 40 -7.93 -13.27 6.66
C ILE A 40 -7.01 -14.26 7.39
N LEU A 41 -5.76 -14.41 6.95
CA LEU A 41 -4.81 -15.31 7.61
C LEU A 41 -4.45 -14.85 9.03
N LEU A 42 -4.33 -13.54 9.26
CA LEU A 42 -4.07 -12.99 10.58
C LEU A 42 -5.27 -13.21 11.52
N GLU A 43 -6.49 -13.06 11.00
CA GLU A 43 -7.73 -13.33 11.71
C GLU A 43 -7.84 -14.80 12.11
N ASP A 44 -7.65 -15.72 11.17
CA ASP A 44 -7.68 -17.17 11.42
C ASP A 44 -6.62 -17.60 12.46
N LEU A 45 -5.42 -17.02 12.37
CA LEU A 45 -4.36 -17.25 13.34
C LEU A 45 -4.73 -16.73 14.74
N ALA A 46 -5.33 -15.55 14.81
CA ALA A 46 -5.78 -14.95 16.06
C ALA A 46 -6.89 -15.79 16.72
N ALA A 47 -7.83 -16.28 15.93
CA ALA A 47 -8.89 -17.18 16.39
C ALA A 47 -8.30 -18.48 16.97
N LEU A 48 -7.38 -19.12 16.23
CA LEU A 48 -6.73 -20.35 16.67
C LEU A 48 -5.93 -20.15 17.96
N LEU A 49 -5.12 -19.09 18.05
CA LEU A 49 -4.33 -18.78 19.25
C LEU A 49 -5.23 -18.44 20.44
N GLY A 50 -6.30 -17.68 20.22
CA GLY A 50 -7.29 -17.37 21.25
C GLY A 50 -7.94 -18.63 21.81
N LEU A 51 -8.26 -19.59 20.94
CA LEU A 51 -8.84 -20.87 21.34
C LEU A 51 -7.84 -21.75 22.11
N VAL A 52 -6.56 -21.71 21.76
CA VAL A 52 -5.49 -22.38 22.53
C VAL A 52 -5.37 -21.76 23.92
N PHE A 53 -5.34 -20.43 24.04
CA PHE A 53 -5.30 -19.75 25.34
C PHE A 53 -6.52 -20.07 26.20
N ALA A 54 -7.72 -20.11 25.60
CA ALA A 54 -8.94 -20.49 26.29
C ALA A 54 -8.87 -21.93 26.80
N LEU A 55 -8.42 -22.88 25.96
CA LEU A 55 -8.29 -24.28 26.34
C LEU A 55 -7.32 -24.46 27.51
N PHE A 56 -6.15 -23.83 27.47
CA PHE A 56 -5.17 -23.94 28.55
C PHE A 56 -5.62 -23.21 29.83
N GLY A 57 -6.21 -22.01 29.72
CA GLY A 57 -6.70 -21.25 30.87
C GLY A 57 -7.79 -21.99 31.62
N VAL A 58 -8.85 -22.38 30.92
CA VAL A 58 -9.97 -23.15 31.50
C VAL A 58 -9.51 -24.54 31.93
N GLY A 59 -8.73 -25.23 31.09
CA GLY A 59 -8.25 -26.58 31.38
C GLY A 59 -7.37 -26.67 32.63
N LEU A 60 -6.40 -25.76 32.77
CA LEU A 60 -5.56 -25.70 33.96
C LEU A 60 -6.36 -25.28 35.19
N SER A 61 -7.30 -24.35 35.06
CA SER A 61 -8.19 -23.94 36.15
C SER A 61 -8.99 -25.14 36.69
N LEU A 62 -9.54 -25.97 35.80
CA LEU A 62 -10.30 -27.17 36.19
C LEU A 62 -9.42 -28.25 36.84
N VAL A 63 -8.21 -28.49 36.32
CA VAL A 63 -7.31 -29.54 36.84
C VAL A 63 -6.66 -29.15 38.16
N THR A 64 -6.25 -27.88 38.30
CA THR A 64 -5.55 -27.38 39.48
C THR A 64 -6.51 -26.85 40.56
N GLY A 65 -7.78 -26.62 40.21
CA GLY A 65 -8.74 -25.91 41.06
C GLY A 65 -8.43 -24.42 41.24
N ASN A 66 -7.43 -23.88 40.54
CA ASN A 66 -6.99 -22.51 40.68
C ASN A 66 -7.54 -21.61 39.56
N GLN A 67 -8.50 -20.76 39.92
CA GLN A 67 -9.16 -19.83 39.00
C GLN A 67 -8.24 -18.77 38.39
N TYR A 68 -7.04 -18.53 38.94
CA TYR A 68 -6.08 -17.58 38.37
C TYR A 68 -5.63 -17.97 36.95
N PHE A 69 -5.64 -19.26 36.60
CA PHE A 69 -5.28 -19.71 35.25
C PHE A 69 -6.31 -19.28 34.19
N ASP A 70 -7.60 -19.28 34.54
CA ASP A 70 -8.67 -18.85 33.64
C ASP A 70 -8.63 -17.34 33.39
N VAL A 71 -8.41 -16.56 34.47
CA VAL A 71 -8.21 -15.11 34.38
C VAL A 71 -7.00 -14.76 33.51
N ALA A 72 -5.87 -15.45 33.71
CA ALA A 72 -4.67 -15.22 32.90
C ALA A 72 -4.89 -15.59 31.42
N GLY A 73 -5.57 -16.71 31.14
CA GLY A 73 -5.93 -17.10 29.78
C GLY A 73 -6.82 -16.07 29.09
N THR A 74 -7.84 -15.58 29.79
CA THR A 74 -8.75 -14.53 29.28
C THR A 74 -8.02 -13.21 29.02
N ALA A 75 -7.11 -12.80 29.92
CA ALA A 75 -6.29 -11.61 29.73
C ALA A 75 -5.38 -11.73 28.50
N LEU A 76 -4.77 -12.90 28.27
CA LEU A 76 -3.94 -13.15 27.08
C LEU A 76 -4.74 -13.05 25.78
N ILE A 77 -5.99 -13.54 25.77
CA ILE A 77 -6.89 -13.37 24.62
C ILE A 77 -7.16 -11.88 24.37
N GLY A 78 -7.46 -11.11 25.41
CA GLY A 78 -7.67 -9.67 25.30
C GLY A 78 -6.47 -8.93 24.69
N VAL A 79 -5.26 -9.23 25.17
CA VAL A 79 -4.02 -8.65 24.62
C VAL A 79 -3.82 -9.06 23.16
N LEU A 80 -4.05 -10.33 22.83
CA LEU A 80 -3.94 -10.83 21.45
C LEU A 80 -4.86 -10.04 20.49
N LEU A 81 -6.12 -9.82 20.88
CA LEU A 81 -7.08 -9.08 20.06
C LEU A 81 -6.66 -7.63 19.84
N VAL A 82 -6.13 -6.96 20.87
CA VAL A 82 -5.61 -5.59 20.73
C VAL A 82 -4.44 -5.55 19.74
N VAL A 83 -3.49 -6.49 19.85
CA VAL A 83 -2.35 -6.56 18.93
C VAL A 83 -2.81 -6.76 17.49
N VAL A 84 -3.72 -7.71 17.25
CA VAL A 84 -4.27 -7.98 15.92
C VAL A 84 -5.00 -6.76 15.36
N ALA A 85 -5.84 -6.11 16.16
CA ALA A 85 -6.54 -4.90 15.76
C ALA A 85 -5.58 -3.77 15.35
N VAL A 86 -4.49 -3.56 16.10
CA VAL A 86 -3.46 -2.56 15.76
C VAL A 86 -2.78 -2.91 14.43
N VAL A 87 -2.39 -4.17 14.23
CA VAL A 87 -1.77 -4.62 12.98
C VAL A 87 -2.70 -4.38 11.79
N LEU A 88 -3.97 -4.78 11.91
CA LEU A 88 -4.98 -4.58 10.85
C LEU A 88 -5.22 -3.10 10.54
N ALA A 89 -5.26 -2.25 11.57
CA ALA A 89 -5.42 -0.80 11.40
C ALA A 89 -4.25 -0.19 10.64
N VAL A 90 -3.01 -0.64 10.90
CA VAL A 90 -1.81 -0.17 10.19
C VAL A 90 -1.79 -0.66 8.74
N GLU A 91 -2.10 -1.94 8.50
CA GLU A 91 -2.15 -2.51 7.13
C GLU A 91 -3.25 -1.85 6.28
N THR A 92 -4.43 -1.61 6.85
CA THR A 92 -5.54 -0.96 6.13
C THR A 92 -5.23 0.52 5.86
N LYS A 93 -4.42 1.17 6.71
CA LYS A 93 -3.97 2.55 6.48
C LYS A 93 -3.13 2.68 5.21
N SER A 94 -2.36 1.65 4.84
CA SER A 94 -1.58 1.64 3.59
C SER A 94 -2.46 1.56 2.34
N LEU A 95 -3.75 1.20 2.47
CA LEU A 95 -4.73 1.18 1.38
C LEU A 95 -5.47 2.51 1.23
N LEU A 96 -5.14 3.52 2.02
CA LEU A 96 -5.79 4.82 1.94
C LEU A 96 -5.42 5.51 0.62
N LEU A 97 -6.38 5.46 -0.32
CA LEU A 97 -6.49 6.36 -1.45
C LEU A 97 -6.09 7.77 -1.03
N GLY A 98 -5.07 8.32 -1.65
CA GLY A 98 -4.57 9.65 -1.28
C GLY A 98 -3.11 9.73 -0.83
N GLU A 99 -2.46 8.60 -0.57
CA GLU A 99 -1.04 8.62 -0.21
C GLU A 99 -0.15 8.97 -1.41
N SER A 100 0.95 9.69 -1.15
CA SER A 100 1.97 9.94 -2.18
C SER A 100 2.83 8.71 -2.41
N ALA A 101 3.40 8.56 -3.61
CA ALA A 101 4.37 7.53 -3.87
C ALA A 101 5.56 7.62 -2.91
N ALA A 102 6.14 6.46 -2.59
CA ALA A 102 7.35 6.36 -1.78
C ALA A 102 8.47 7.26 -2.36
N PRO A 103 9.33 7.86 -1.51
CA PRO A 103 10.41 8.76 -1.97
C PRO A 103 11.27 8.16 -3.08
N GLU A 104 11.61 6.89 -2.97
CA GLU A 104 12.44 6.18 -3.96
C GLU A 104 11.73 6.05 -5.31
N ALA A 105 10.41 5.86 -5.31
CA ALA A 105 9.61 5.83 -6.54
C ALA A 105 9.54 7.22 -7.18
N ARG A 106 9.34 8.26 -6.37
CA ARG A 106 9.36 9.66 -6.83
C ARG A 106 10.71 10.03 -7.46
N ASP A 107 11.82 9.61 -6.86
CA ASP A 107 13.15 9.88 -7.39
C ASP A 107 13.43 9.14 -8.70
N ARG A 108 13.00 7.88 -8.83
CA ARG A 108 13.07 7.14 -10.10
C ARG A 108 12.26 7.83 -11.20
N ILE A 109 11.01 8.21 -10.91
CA ILE A 109 10.13 8.92 -11.85
C ILE A 109 10.77 10.25 -12.28
N ARG A 110 11.24 11.06 -11.32
CA ARG A 110 11.93 12.32 -11.60
C ARG A 110 13.12 12.10 -12.51
N THR A 111 13.97 11.12 -12.19
CA THR A 111 15.18 10.82 -12.96
C THR A 111 14.82 10.42 -14.39
N ALA A 112 13.80 9.58 -14.59
CA ALA A 112 13.34 9.18 -15.92
C ALA A 112 12.82 10.37 -16.74
N LEU A 113 12.05 11.27 -16.11
CA LEU A 113 11.55 12.49 -16.74
C LEU A 113 12.70 13.43 -17.14
N GLU A 114 13.62 13.73 -16.22
CA GLU A 114 14.74 14.65 -16.46
C GLU A 114 15.80 14.07 -17.40
N SER A 115 15.81 12.75 -17.59
CA SER A 115 16.67 12.08 -18.59
C SER A 115 16.02 12.01 -19.98
N THR A 116 14.75 12.38 -20.12
CA THR A 116 14.05 12.32 -21.40
C THR A 116 14.41 13.54 -22.27
N PRO A 117 14.84 13.34 -23.52
CA PRO A 117 15.11 14.45 -24.44
C PRO A 117 13.88 15.38 -24.59
N GLY A 118 14.11 16.68 -24.48
CA GLY A 118 13.06 17.71 -24.59
C GLY A 118 12.40 18.10 -23.26
N ILE A 119 12.64 17.34 -22.19
CA ILE A 119 12.31 17.75 -20.82
C ILE A 119 13.57 18.34 -20.17
N GLU A 120 13.56 19.63 -19.89
CA GLU A 120 14.69 20.32 -19.26
C GLU A 120 14.76 20.03 -17.75
N ARG A 121 13.58 19.98 -17.10
CA ARG A 121 13.47 19.71 -15.66
C ARG A 121 12.05 19.40 -15.22
N VAL A 122 11.89 18.79 -14.05
CA VAL A 122 10.58 18.66 -13.38
C VAL A 122 10.36 19.86 -12.45
N ILE A 123 9.45 20.76 -12.83
CA ILE A 123 9.11 21.98 -12.08
C ILE A 123 8.31 21.62 -10.82
N HIS A 124 7.32 20.75 -10.97
CA HIS A 124 6.47 20.31 -9.88
C HIS A 124 5.95 18.90 -10.17
N MET A 125 5.88 18.05 -9.14
CA MET A 125 5.39 16.68 -9.26
C MET A 125 4.57 16.30 -8.04
N LYS A 126 3.34 15.83 -8.30
CA LYS A 126 2.46 15.20 -7.33
C LYS A 126 2.19 13.77 -7.76
N THR A 127 2.09 12.91 -6.77
CA THR A 127 1.81 11.49 -6.95
C THR A 127 0.69 11.10 -6.00
N LEU A 128 -0.18 10.20 -6.42
CA LEU A 128 -1.32 9.77 -5.63
C LEU A 128 -1.59 8.29 -5.87
N HIS A 129 -1.66 7.48 -4.82
CA HIS A 129 -2.16 6.12 -4.93
C HIS A 129 -3.67 6.15 -5.19
N LEU A 130 -4.08 5.64 -6.35
CA LEU A 130 -5.46 5.35 -6.72
C LEU A 130 -5.87 3.94 -6.28
N GLY A 131 -4.88 3.08 -6.03
CA GLY A 131 -5.06 1.74 -5.50
C GLY A 131 -3.71 1.16 -5.08
N PRO A 132 -3.68 -0.10 -4.63
CA PRO A 132 -2.46 -0.75 -4.15
C PRO A 132 -1.32 -0.78 -5.17
N GLU A 133 -1.69 -0.93 -6.45
CA GLU A 133 -0.75 -1.08 -7.58
C GLU A 133 -1.04 -0.04 -8.68
N GLU A 134 -1.80 0.99 -8.33
CA GLU A 134 -2.21 2.05 -9.25
C GLU A 134 -1.81 3.41 -8.68
N LEU A 135 -0.94 4.09 -9.41
CA LEU A 135 -0.38 5.38 -9.08
C LEU A 135 -0.74 6.38 -10.16
N LEU A 136 -1.27 7.52 -9.72
CA LEU A 136 -1.38 8.73 -10.52
C LEU A 136 -0.12 9.56 -10.37
N VAL A 137 0.44 10.01 -11.49
CA VAL A 137 1.60 10.89 -11.56
C VAL A 137 1.20 12.16 -12.32
N ALA A 138 1.17 13.29 -11.63
CA ALA A 138 0.89 14.59 -12.22
C ALA A 138 2.12 15.47 -12.13
N VAL A 139 2.65 15.88 -13.29
CA VAL A 139 3.92 16.58 -13.41
C VAL A 139 3.74 17.84 -14.23
N LYS A 140 4.31 18.93 -13.74
CA LYS A 140 4.62 20.11 -14.54
C LYS A 140 6.06 20.01 -15.01
N ALA A 141 6.25 19.85 -16.32
CA ALA A 141 7.55 19.61 -16.93
C ALA A 141 8.04 20.85 -17.68
N GLY A 142 9.27 21.26 -17.39
CA GLY A 142 9.94 22.34 -18.09
C GLY A 142 10.37 21.91 -19.49
N VAL A 143 9.95 22.64 -20.51
CA VAL A 143 10.35 22.45 -21.90
C VAL A 143 11.07 23.69 -22.45
N ALA A 144 11.85 23.51 -23.51
CA ALA A 144 12.58 24.60 -24.13
C ALA A 144 11.64 25.66 -24.71
N HIS A 145 12.00 26.94 -24.53
CA HIS A 145 11.22 28.08 -25.01
C HIS A 145 11.03 28.10 -26.54
N SER A 146 11.97 27.51 -27.27
CA SER A 146 11.96 27.41 -28.73
C SER A 146 11.32 26.12 -29.26
N ALA A 147 10.83 25.24 -28.38
CA ALA A 147 10.23 23.98 -28.81
C ALA A 147 8.91 24.24 -29.55
N THR A 148 8.71 23.55 -30.68
CA THR A 148 7.42 23.58 -31.36
C THR A 148 6.42 22.71 -30.61
N ALA A 149 5.12 22.89 -30.85
CA ALA A 149 4.09 22.04 -30.27
C ALA A 149 4.30 20.54 -30.63
N ALA A 150 4.84 20.25 -31.81
CA ALA A 150 5.16 18.89 -32.22
C ALA A 150 6.34 18.30 -31.41
N ASP A 151 7.38 19.10 -31.17
CA ASP A 151 8.53 18.68 -30.35
C ASP A 151 8.09 18.41 -28.91
N VAL A 152 7.23 19.29 -28.36
CA VAL A 152 6.67 19.12 -27.00
C VAL A 152 5.84 17.85 -26.91
N ALA A 153 4.94 17.60 -27.87
CA ALA A 153 4.11 16.39 -27.89
C ALA A 153 4.99 15.13 -27.94
N ALA A 154 6.00 15.09 -28.82
CA ALA A 154 6.91 13.95 -28.92
C ALA A 154 7.72 13.73 -27.63
N SER A 155 8.13 14.81 -26.97
CA SER A 155 8.88 14.74 -25.70
C SER A 155 7.99 14.22 -24.57
N ILE A 156 6.72 14.63 -24.52
CA ILE A 156 5.73 14.14 -23.56
C ILE A 156 5.47 12.64 -23.76
N ASP A 157 5.26 12.19 -25.00
CA ASP A 157 5.02 10.78 -25.30
C ASP A 157 6.23 9.90 -24.90
N ALA A 158 7.44 10.38 -25.17
CA ALA A 158 8.68 9.71 -24.76
C ALA A 158 8.83 9.67 -23.23
N ALA A 159 8.51 10.77 -22.55
CA ALA A 159 8.60 10.89 -21.10
C ALA A 159 7.59 9.97 -20.40
N GLU A 160 6.35 9.90 -20.90
CA GLU A 160 5.35 8.99 -20.38
C GLU A 160 5.81 7.53 -20.48
N LYS A 161 6.37 7.15 -21.64
CA LYS A 161 6.92 5.81 -21.83
C LYS A 161 8.06 5.52 -20.85
N ALA A 162 9.00 6.44 -20.69
CA ALA A 162 10.13 6.27 -19.76
C ALA A 162 9.65 6.10 -18.31
N VAL A 163 8.64 6.86 -17.89
CA VAL A 163 8.05 6.73 -16.55
C VAL A 163 7.42 5.35 -16.35
N ARG A 164 6.64 4.87 -17.33
CA ARG A 164 6.00 3.54 -17.26
C ARG A 164 7.02 2.39 -17.19
N GLU A 165 8.18 2.55 -17.81
CA GLU A 165 9.25 1.55 -17.77
C GLU A 165 9.91 1.44 -16.38
N VAL A 166 10.12 2.58 -15.69
CA VAL A 166 10.78 2.60 -14.37
C VAL A 166 9.82 2.44 -13.19
N GLU A 167 8.53 2.77 -13.38
CA GLU A 167 7.48 2.63 -12.38
C GLU A 167 6.20 2.10 -13.01
N PRO A 168 6.05 0.76 -13.12
CA PRO A 168 4.88 0.13 -13.72
C PRO A 168 3.56 0.43 -13.00
N ALA A 169 3.61 0.85 -11.73
CA ALA A 169 2.41 1.29 -11.01
C ALA A 169 1.86 2.62 -11.52
N ALA A 170 2.64 3.44 -12.25
CA ALA A 170 2.20 4.70 -12.83
C ALA A 170 1.24 4.49 -14.02
N GLN A 171 -0.02 4.14 -13.71
CA GLN A 171 -1.03 3.84 -14.72
C GLN A 171 -1.64 5.12 -15.30
N VAL A 172 -1.85 6.13 -14.46
CA VAL A 172 -2.42 7.42 -14.84
C VAL A 172 -1.32 8.48 -14.79
N ILE A 173 -0.96 9.04 -15.94
CA ILE A 173 0.12 10.03 -16.04
C ILE A 173 -0.43 11.28 -16.72
N TYR A 174 -0.27 12.44 -16.06
CA TYR A 174 -0.55 13.75 -16.61
C TYR A 174 0.73 14.57 -16.65
N LEU A 175 1.19 14.90 -17.85
CA LEU A 175 2.33 15.78 -18.08
C LEU A 175 1.83 17.11 -18.63
N GLU A 176 1.95 18.16 -17.83
CA GLU A 176 1.67 19.54 -18.22
C GLU A 176 2.99 20.19 -18.66
N PRO A 177 3.19 20.50 -19.95
CA PRO A 177 4.36 21.24 -20.39
C PRO A 177 4.25 22.70 -19.95
N ASP A 178 5.36 23.24 -19.45
CA ASP A 178 5.47 24.64 -19.05
C ASP A 178 6.89 25.14 -19.30
N ILE A 179 7.06 26.45 -19.25
CA ILE A 179 8.36 27.10 -19.36
C ILE A 179 8.85 27.41 -17.95
N TYR A 180 10.03 26.91 -17.58
CA TYR A 180 10.61 27.21 -16.28
C TYR A 180 11.05 28.68 -16.21
N VAL A 181 10.50 29.41 -15.24
CA VAL A 181 10.90 30.77 -14.91
C VAL A 181 11.46 30.79 -13.49
N GLU A 182 12.72 31.16 -13.35
CA GLU A 182 13.39 31.24 -12.05
C GLU A 182 12.70 32.28 -11.14
N GLY A 183 12.41 31.89 -9.89
CA GLY A 183 11.72 32.77 -8.94
C GLY A 183 10.23 32.99 -9.21
N HIS A 184 9.60 32.25 -10.13
CA HIS A 184 8.15 32.32 -10.32
C HIS A 184 7.40 31.89 -9.05
N VAL A 185 6.58 32.80 -8.53
CA VAL A 185 5.66 32.53 -7.41
C VAL A 185 4.27 32.30 -8.02
N PRO A 186 3.68 31.10 -7.87
CA PRO A 186 2.31 30.84 -8.32
C PRO A 186 1.34 31.79 -7.64
N ALA A 187 0.28 32.19 -8.36
CA ALA A 187 -0.80 32.96 -7.77
C ALA A 187 -1.37 32.22 -6.54
N ALA A 188 -1.69 32.96 -5.48
CA ALA A 188 -2.31 32.40 -4.29
C ALA A 188 -3.59 31.66 -4.67
N ARG A 189 -3.72 30.41 -4.20
CA ARG A 189 -4.95 29.65 -4.42
C ARG A 189 -6.06 30.30 -3.60
N PRO A 190 -7.25 30.57 -4.17
CA PRO A 190 -8.36 31.05 -3.37
C PRO A 190 -8.71 30.03 -2.28
N ASP A 191 -9.17 30.52 -1.13
CA ASP A 191 -9.59 29.66 -0.03
C ASP A 191 -10.69 28.69 -0.49
N PRO A 192 -10.68 27.44 -0.01
CA PRO A 192 -11.79 26.51 -0.27
C PRO A 192 -13.11 27.15 0.15
N PRO A 193 -14.21 26.93 -0.59
CA PRO A 193 -15.52 27.39 -0.14
C PRO A 193 -15.81 26.82 1.25
N ALA A 194 -16.44 27.62 2.10
CA ALA A 194 -16.88 27.15 3.41
C ALA A 194 -17.72 25.86 3.23
N PRO A 195 -17.53 24.84 4.08
CA PRO A 195 -18.33 23.62 3.98
C PRO A 195 -19.81 24.00 4.02
N ALA A 196 -20.60 23.45 3.10
CA ALA A 196 -22.04 23.67 3.09
C ALA A 196 -22.58 23.28 4.47
N GLY A 197 -23.22 24.23 5.17
CA GLY A 197 -23.83 23.96 6.46
C GLY A 197 -24.84 22.81 6.32
N HIS A 198 -24.68 21.79 7.16
CA HIS A 198 -25.64 20.70 7.31
C HIS A 198 -26.91 21.17 8.01
#